data_AF-A0A397FPX3-F1
#
_entry.id   AF-A0A397FPX3-F1
#
_cell.length_a   1.000
_cell.length_b   1.000
_cell.length_c   1.000
_cell.angle_alpha   90.00
_cell.angle_beta   90.00
_cell.angle_gamma   90.00
#
_symmetry.space_group_name_H-M   'P 1'
#
loop_
_entity.id
_entity.type
_entity.pdbx_description
1 polymer ?
#
loop_
_entity_poly.entity_id
_entity_poly.type
_entity_poly.pdbx_seq_one_letter_code
_entity_poly.pdbx_strand_id
1 'polypeptide(L)'
;MKKSKQEKKNILTITYQAKIKANQETKKQLQFISKGCNFVYNWALTKRIKCDKQGLKQPSKYQQAKDLTDLKKQPNCNWLNKIPAWTLREVVANRVLNSWKKYEEKKQVIQEKKLKMADMTVFRSNNQAIKLKITS
;
A
#
# COMPACT_ATOMS: atom_id res chain seq x y z
N MET A 1 25.63 -28.22 41.18
CA MET A 1 26.30 -27.39 40.15
C MET A 1 25.52 -27.49 38.83
N LYS A 2 24.64 -26.54 38.52
CA LYS A 2 23.88 -26.51 37.26
C LYS A 2 24.55 -25.48 36.35
N LYS A 3 25.13 -25.91 35.23
CA LYS A 3 25.83 -25.07 34.25
C LYS A 3 24.89 -23.98 33.70
N SER A 4 25.44 -22.79 33.48
CA SER A 4 24.74 -21.55 33.19
C SER A 4 24.02 -21.56 31.83
N LYS A 5 22.97 -20.74 31.74
CA LYS A 5 22.08 -20.54 30.57
C LYS A 5 22.80 -20.04 29.31
N GLN A 6 24.10 -19.72 29.38
CA GLN A 6 24.89 -19.09 28.32
C GLN A 6 25.43 -20.08 27.26
N GLU A 7 25.40 -21.40 27.51
CA GLU A 7 25.94 -22.40 26.57
C GLU A 7 24.96 -22.87 25.47
N LYS A 8 23.70 -22.43 25.49
CA LYS A 8 22.70 -22.91 24.52
C LYS A 8 22.54 -21.94 23.34
N LYS A 9 23.14 -22.37 22.23
CA LYS A 9 22.81 -22.04 20.82
C LYS A 9 23.50 -20.82 20.22
N ASN A 10 24.81 -20.94 20.04
CA ASN A 10 25.48 -20.38 18.86
C ASN A 10 25.01 -21.17 17.63
N ILE A 11 23.79 -20.90 17.14
CA ILE A 11 23.34 -21.44 15.84
C ILE A 11 23.99 -20.56 14.79
N LEU A 12 25.07 -21.05 14.18
CA LEU A 12 25.60 -20.48 12.95
C LEU A 12 24.47 -20.47 11.93
N THR A 13 23.96 -19.27 11.60
CA THR A 13 22.93 -19.12 10.57
C THR A 13 23.63 -19.29 9.23
N ILE A 14 23.57 -20.51 8.66
CA ILE A 14 24.07 -20.76 7.31
C ILE A 14 23.13 -20.07 6.34
N THR A 15 23.53 -18.90 5.84
CA THR A 15 22.80 -18.18 4.79
C THR A 15 23.24 -18.72 3.43
N TYR A 16 22.35 -19.42 2.73
CA TYR A 16 22.60 -19.88 1.37
C TYR A 16 22.29 -18.76 0.36
N GLN A 17 23.27 -18.35 -0.43
CA GLN A 17 23.08 -17.40 -1.52
C GLN A 17 22.81 -18.15 -2.83
N ALA A 18 21.53 -18.34 -3.16
CA ALA A 18 21.15 -18.92 -4.45
C ALA A 18 21.38 -17.90 -5.59
N LYS A 19 22.19 -18.26 -6.58
CA LYS A 19 22.28 -17.49 -7.83
C LYS A 19 21.18 -17.95 -8.78
N ILE A 20 20.27 -17.04 -9.11
CA ILE A 20 19.26 -17.30 -10.14
C ILE A 20 19.95 -17.24 -11.50
N LYS A 21 20.03 -18.38 -12.19
CA LYS A 21 20.54 -18.42 -13.57
C LYS A 21 19.50 -17.84 -14.52
N ALA A 22 19.96 -17.01 -15.46
CA ALA A 22 19.13 -16.43 -16.50
C ALA A 22 18.76 -17.51 -17.54
N ASN A 23 17.67 -18.23 -17.28
CA ASN A 23 17.05 -19.19 -18.20
C ASN A 23 15.71 -18.63 -18.71
N GLN A 24 15.27 -19.06 -19.91
CA GLN A 24 13.97 -18.72 -20.47
C GLN A 24 12.82 -19.16 -19.55
N GLU A 25 12.93 -20.32 -18.91
CA GLU A 25 11.93 -20.82 -17.96
C GLU A 25 11.82 -19.93 -16.72
N THR A 26 12.97 -19.59 -16.13
CA THR A 26 13.04 -18.65 -15.00
C THR A 26 12.42 -17.31 -15.36
N LYS A 27 12.69 -16.80 -16.57
CA LYS A 27 12.08 -15.57 -17.08
C LYS A 27 10.56 -15.67 -17.14
N LYS A 28 10.02 -16.77 -17.68
CA LYS A 28 8.57 -17.02 -17.73
C LYS A 28 7.96 -17.07 -16.33
N GLN A 29 8.61 -17.75 -15.39
CA GLN A 29 8.15 -17.82 -13.99
C GLN A 29 8.13 -16.45 -13.32
N LEU A 30 9.20 -15.67 -13.46
CA LEU A 30 9.29 -14.30 -12.91
C LEU A 30 8.23 -13.39 -13.53
N GLN A 31 8.00 -13.48 -14.84
CA GLN A 31 6.95 -12.74 -15.52
C GLN A 31 5.56 -13.13 -15.00
N PHE A 32 5.31 -14.42 -14.80
CA PHE A 32 4.05 -14.91 -14.24
C PHE A 32 3.81 -14.39 -12.81
N ILE A 33 4.83 -14.47 -11.95
CA ILE A 33 4.77 -13.93 -10.58
C ILE A 33 4.52 -12.41 -10.62
N SER A 34 5.26 -11.67 -11.45
CA SER A 34 5.11 -10.22 -11.60
C SER A 34 3.70 -9.83 -12.05
N LYS A 35 3.13 -10.54 -13.03
CA LYS A 35 1.75 -10.34 -13.49
C LYS A 35 0.75 -10.54 -12.35
N GLY A 36 0.88 -11.62 -11.58
CA GLY A 36 0.01 -11.87 -10.42
C GLY A 36 0.15 -10.82 -9.33
N CYS A 37 1.37 -10.39 -9.03
CA CYS A 37 1.62 -9.31 -8.08
C CYS A 37 0.97 -7.99 -8.52
N ASN A 38 1.08 -7.63 -9.80
CA ASN A 38 0.46 -6.41 -10.32
C ASN A 38 -1.07 -6.50 -10.35
N PHE A 39 -1.63 -7.66 -10.69
CA PHE A 39 -3.06 -7.91 -10.63
C PHE A 39 -3.61 -7.70 -9.20
N VAL A 40 -3.01 -8.36 -8.21
CA VAL A 40 -3.41 -8.23 -6.80
C VAL A 40 -3.22 -6.81 -6.28
N TYR A 41 -2.13 -6.14 -6.68
CA TYR A 41 -1.88 -4.74 -6.33
C TYR A 41 -3.03 -3.84 -6.82
N ASN A 42 -3.37 -3.91 -8.11
CA ASN A 42 -4.43 -3.10 -8.70
C ASN A 42 -5.80 -3.40 -8.07
N TRP A 43 -6.11 -4.68 -7.85
CA TRP A 43 -7.35 -5.09 -7.20
C TRP A 43 -7.47 -4.52 -5.77
N ALA A 44 -6.43 -4.67 -4.95
CA ALA A 44 -6.44 -4.20 -3.56
C ALA A 44 -6.46 -2.67 -3.48
N LEU A 45 -5.73 -1.99 -4.36
CA LEU A 45 -5.74 -0.52 -4.43
C LEU A 45 -7.11 0.02 -4.86
N THR A 46 -7.76 -0.64 -5.82
CA THR A 46 -9.13 -0.27 -6.26
C THR A 46 -10.13 -0.35 -5.11
N LYS A 47 -10.03 -1.38 -4.25
CA LYS A 47 -10.86 -1.46 -3.03
C LYS A 47 -10.64 -0.28 -2.10
N ARG A 48 -9.38 0.08 -1.82
CA ARG A 48 -9.06 1.24 -0.95
C ARG A 48 -9.60 2.56 -1.50
N ILE A 49 -9.44 2.77 -2.81
CA ILE A 49 -9.99 3.94 -3.52
C ILE A 49 -11.52 3.98 -3.37
N LYS A 50 -12.20 2.84 -3.52
CA LYS A 50 -13.66 2.77 -3.33
C LYS A 50 -14.06 3.12 -1.89
N CYS A 51 -13.36 2.56 -0.89
CA CYS A 51 -13.61 2.90 0.51
C CYS A 51 -13.43 4.39 0.79
N ASP A 52 -12.36 5.00 0.29
CA ASP A 52 -12.08 6.44 0.49
C ASP A 52 -13.15 7.33 -0.16
N LYS A 53 -13.55 7.01 -1.39
CA LYS A 53 -14.63 7.73 -2.08
C LYS A 53 -15.97 7.65 -1.36
N GLN A 54 -16.23 6.53 -0.69
CA GLN A 54 -17.47 6.29 0.07
C GLN A 54 -17.39 6.75 1.52
N GLY A 55 -16.26 7.30 1.97
CA GLY A 55 -16.05 7.68 3.38
C GLY A 55 -16.02 6.47 4.34
N LEU A 56 -15.77 5.26 3.83
CA LEU A 56 -15.72 4.04 4.62
C LEU A 56 -14.35 3.80 5.23
N LYS A 57 -14.34 3.08 6.35
CA LYS A 57 -13.09 2.65 7.01
C LYS A 57 -12.26 1.77 6.07
N GLN A 58 -10.96 2.06 6.01
CA GLN A 58 -10.01 1.29 5.21
C GLN A 58 -9.88 -0.15 5.74
N PRO A 59 -9.67 -1.15 4.87
CA PRO A 59 -9.64 -2.55 5.28
C PRO A 59 -8.42 -2.86 6.17
N SER A 60 -8.65 -3.57 7.27
CA SER A 60 -7.60 -4.04 8.18
C SER A 60 -6.69 -5.09 7.51
N LYS A 61 -5.48 -5.30 8.05
CA LYS A 61 -4.54 -6.35 7.59
C LYS A 61 -5.18 -7.74 7.58
N TYR A 62 -5.97 -8.07 8.61
CA TYR A 62 -6.69 -9.34 8.68
C TYR A 62 -7.76 -9.46 7.61
N GLN A 63 -8.53 -8.39 7.40
CA GLN A 63 -9.55 -8.34 6.35
C GLN A 63 -8.92 -8.51 4.95
N GLN A 64 -7.81 -7.82 4.70
CA GLN A 64 -7.08 -7.93 3.45
C GLN A 64 -6.55 -9.36 3.19
N ALA A 65 -6.09 -10.06 4.22
CA ALA A 65 -5.66 -11.45 4.10
C ALA A 65 -6.83 -12.40 3.80
N LYS A 66 -7.98 -12.20 4.45
CA LYS A 66 -9.22 -12.93 4.18
C LYS A 66 -9.69 -12.68 2.75
N ASP A 67 -9.80 -11.42 2.37
CA ASP A 67 -10.20 -11.00 1.03
C ASP A 67 -9.29 -11.58 -0.05
N LEU A 68 -7.97 -11.64 0.17
CA LEU A 68 -7.03 -12.26 -0.75
C LEU A 68 -7.27 -13.77 -0.86
N THR A 69 -7.60 -14.42 0.24
CA THR A 69 -7.94 -15.85 0.26
C THR A 69 -9.21 -16.11 -0.54
N ASP A 70 -10.22 -15.27 -0.36
CA ASP A 70 -11.48 -15.40 -1.08
C ASP A 70 -11.34 -15.06 -2.57
N LEU A 71 -10.51 -14.07 -2.92
CA LEU A 71 -10.15 -13.77 -4.31
C LEU A 71 -9.53 -15.00 -5.00
N LYS A 72 -8.62 -15.70 -4.32
CA LYS A 72 -7.95 -16.89 -4.88
C LYS A 72 -8.84 -18.12 -5.04
N LYS A 73 -10.04 -18.12 -4.43
CA LYS A 73 -11.05 -19.18 -4.61
C LYS A 73 -11.94 -18.94 -5.82
N GLN A 74 -11.97 -17.71 -6.35
CA GLN A 74 -12.83 -17.39 -7.48
C GLN A 74 -12.33 -18.14 -8.73
N PRO A 75 -13.23 -18.75 -9.54
CA PRO A 75 -12.84 -19.57 -10.68
C PRO A 75 -11.91 -18.86 -11.68
N ASN A 76 -12.15 -17.57 -11.91
CA ASN A 76 -11.36 -16.68 -12.78
C ASN A 76 -10.00 -16.28 -12.20
N CYS A 77 -9.78 -16.45 -10.90
CA CYS A 77 -8.56 -16.05 -10.20
C CYS A 77 -7.79 -17.23 -9.59
N ASN A 78 -8.26 -18.47 -9.79
CA ASN A 78 -7.61 -19.68 -9.29
C ASN A 78 -6.14 -19.83 -9.74
N TRP A 79 -5.77 -19.23 -10.88
CA TRP A 79 -4.38 -19.22 -11.37
C TRP A 79 -3.40 -18.54 -10.40
N LEU A 80 -3.87 -17.64 -9.52
CA LEU A 80 -3.06 -17.01 -8.48
C LEU A 80 -2.56 -18.03 -7.43
N ASN A 81 -3.19 -19.20 -7.31
CA ASN A 81 -2.73 -20.26 -6.42
C ASN A 81 -1.38 -20.85 -6.85
N LYS A 82 -0.97 -20.65 -8.11
CA LYS A 82 0.35 -21.07 -8.60
C LYS A 82 1.48 -20.15 -8.13
N ILE A 83 1.17 -18.99 -7.54
CA ILE A 83 2.14 -18.03 -7.02
C ILE A 83 2.30 -18.26 -5.51
N PRO A 84 3.52 -18.20 -4.96
CA PRO A 84 3.73 -18.33 -3.52
C PRO A 84 2.87 -17.34 -2.71
N ALA A 85 2.16 -17.86 -1.71
CA ALA A 85 1.21 -17.07 -0.94
C ALA A 85 1.87 -15.89 -0.20
N TRP A 86 3.11 -16.07 0.26
CA TRP A 86 3.87 -15.01 0.92
C TRP A 86 4.11 -13.82 0.00
N THR A 87 4.39 -14.06 -1.29
CA THR A 87 4.64 -13.01 -2.28
C THR A 87 3.39 -12.16 -2.51
N LEU A 88 2.23 -12.79 -2.67
CA LEU A 88 0.96 -12.06 -2.83
C LEU A 88 0.57 -11.31 -1.56
N ARG A 89 0.83 -11.91 -0.38
CA ARG A 89 0.57 -11.26 0.92
C ARG A 89 1.45 -10.03 1.09
N GLU A 90 2.72 -10.10 0.69
CA GLU A 90 3.68 -9.00 0.75
C GLU A 90 3.23 -7.80 -0.11
N VAL A 91 2.68 -8.07 -1.29
CA VAL A 91 2.10 -7.02 -2.15
C VAL A 91 1.00 -6.27 -1.41
N VAL A 92 0.06 -6.99 -0.80
CA VAL A 92 -1.09 -6.38 -0.12
C VAL A 92 -0.67 -5.68 1.18
N ALA A 93 0.15 -6.35 1.99
CA ALA A 93 0.55 -5.86 3.31
C ALA A 93 1.48 -4.64 3.23
N ASN A 94 2.43 -4.64 2.30
CA ASN A 94 3.49 -3.63 2.26
C ASN A 94 3.39 -2.73 1.03
N ARG A 95 3.37 -3.30 -0.17
CA ARG A 95 3.38 -2.48 -1.41
C ARG A 95 2.13 -1.59 -1.51
N VAL A 96 0.93 -2.15 -1.33
CA VAL A 96 -0.32 -1.40 -1.39
C VAL A 96 -0.43 -0.40 -0.23
N LEU A 97 -0.06 -0.81 0.98
CA LEU A 97 -0.10 0.06 2.16
C LEU A 97 0.82 1.27 2.00
N ASN A 98 2.05 1.08 1.54
CA ASN A 98 3.00 2.16 1.33
C ASN A 98 2.55 3.13 0.24
N SER A 99 2.02 2.61 -0.87
CA SER A 99 1.41 3.46 -1.91
C SER A 99 0.24 4.27 -1.36
N TRP A 100 -0.59 3.67 -0.51
CA TRP A 100 -1.74 4.34 0.10
C TRP A 100 -1.33 5.45 1.07
N LYS A 101 -0.35 5.21 1.94
CA LYS A 101 0.19 6.23 2.85
C LYS A 101 0.69 7.46 2.09
N LYS A 102 1.48 7.24 1.03
CA LYS A 102 1.95 8.33 0.15
C LYS A 102 0.81 9.11 -0.50
N TYR A 103 -0.29 8.44 -0.83
CA TYR A 103 -1.48 9.09 -1.36
C TYR A 103 -2.17 9.94 -0.29
N GLU A 104 -2.33 9.43 0.93
CA GLU A 104 -2.94 10.15 2.05
C GLU A 104 -2.14 11.40 2.42
N GLU A 105 -0.82 11.29 2.51
CA GLU A 105 0.10 12.43 2.74
C GLU A 105 -0.12 13.52 1.69
N LYS A 106 -0.13 13.14 0.41
CA LYS A 106 -0.38 14.10 -0.68
C LYS A 106 -1.78 14.71 -0.62
N LYS A 107 -2.79 13.92 -0.28
CA LYS A 107 -4.18 14.38 -0.14
C LYS A 107 -4.30 15.43 0.97
N GLN A 108 -3.63 15.23 2.10
CA GLN A 108 -3.58 16.19 3.21
C GLN A 108 -2.92 17.51 2.79
N VAL A 109 -1.73 17.44 2.17
CA VAL A 109 -1.03 18.64 1.67
C VAL A 109 -1.88 19.42 0.67
N ILE A 110 -2.59 18.73 -0.22
CA ILE A 110 -3.52 19.39 -1.16
C ILE A 110 -4.66 20.08 -0.41
N GLN A 111 -5.21 19.44 0.62
CA GLN A 111 -6.29 20.01 1.42
C GLN A 111 -5.84 21.26 2.18
N GLU A 112 -4.65 21.23 2.80
CA GLU A 112 -4.06 22.38 3.47
C GLU A 112 -3.84 23.57 2.52
N LYS A 113 -3.32 23.30 1.31
CA LYS A 113 -3.16 24.33 0.28
C LYS A 113 -4.49 24.96 -0.12
N LYS A 114 -5.55 24.15 -0.26
CA LYS A 114 -6.90 24.65 -0.56
C LYS A 114 -7.44 25.55 0.55
N LEU A 115 -7.26 25.16 1.81
CA LEU A 115 -7.68 25.97 2.97
C LEU A 115 -6.95 27.32 3.00
N LYS A 116 -5.62 27.32 2.85
CA LYS A 116 -4.81 28.56 2.79
C LYS A 116 -5.22 29.48 1.65
N MET A 117 -5.55 28.93 0.48
CA MET A 117 -6.07 29.71 -0.65
C MET A 117 -7.44 30.31 -0.37
N ALA A 118 -8.34 29.56 0.28
CA ALA A 118 -9.64 30.05 0.69
C ALA A 118 -9.51 31.22 1.68
N ASP A 119 -8.69 31.06 2.73
CA ASP A 119 -8.44 32.11 3.74
C ASP A 119 -7.88 33.39 3.10
N MET A 120 -6.91 33.24 2.17
CA MET A 120 -6.33 34.36 1.44
C MET A 120 -7.37 35.09 0.58
N THR A 121 -8.32 34.36 0.00
CA THR A 121 -9.40 34.93 -0.81
C THR A 121 -10.34 35.75 0.05
N VAL A 122 -10.76 35.21 1.20
CA VAL A 122 -11.61 35.93 2.17
C VAL A 122 -10.93 37.22 2.66
N PHE A 123 -9.64 37.14 3.01
CA PHE A 123 -8.87 38.31 3.46
C PHE A 123 -8.78 39.40 2.38
N ARG A 124 -8.60 39.02 1.10
CA ARG A 124 -8.57 39.98 -0.02
C ARG A 124 -9.92 40.66 -0.23
N SER A 125 -11.03 39.91 -0.20
CA SER A 125 -12.38 40.46 -0.35
C SER A 125 -12.72 41.45 0.77
N ASN A 126 -12.38 41.13 2.02
CA ASN A 126 -12.61 42.01 3.17
C ASN A 126 -11.83 43.33 3.04
N ASN A 127 -10.56 43.26 2.60
CA ASN A 127 -9.75 44.47 2.39
C ASN A 127 -10.27 45.36 1.25
N GLN A 128 -10.79 44.77 0.17
CA GLN A 128 -11.43 45.55 -0.91
C GLN A 128 -12.69 46.27 -0.40
N ALA A 129 -13.53 45.58 0.37
CA ALA A 129 -14.73 46.18 0.97
C ALA A 129 -14.40 47.32 1.93
N ILE A 130 -13.32 47.19 2.72
CA ILE A 130 -12.85 48.26 3.61
C ILE A 130 -12.35 49.46 2.81
N LYS A 131 -11.55 49.26 1.75
CA LYS A 131 -11.07 50.35 0.89
C LYS A 131 -12.21 51.15 0.26
N LEU A 132 -13.22 50.47 -0.29
CA LEU A 132 -14.39 51.12 -0.89
C LEU A 132 -15.17 51.99 0.11
N LYS A 133 -15.29 51.55 1.36
CA LYS A 133 -15.95 52.32 2.44
C LYS A 133 -15.19 53.56 2.87
N ILE A 134 -13.87 53.59 2.72
CA ILE A 134 -13.03 54.75 3.09
C ILE A 134 -13.03 55.80 1.97
N THR A 135 -13.24 55.39 0.72
CA THR A 135 -13.25 56.28 -0.45
C THR A 135 -14.64 56.80 -0.84
N SER A 136 -15.69 56.40 -0.12
CA SER A 136 -17.08 56.88 -0.27
C SER A 136 -17.38 57.95 0.76
#